data_AF-A0AAU0N4M4-F1
#
_entry.id   AF-A0AAU0N4M4-F1
#
_cell.length_a   1.000
_cell.length_b   1.000
_cell.length_c   1.000
_cell.angle_alpha   90.00
_cell.angle_beta   90.00
_cell.angle_gamma   90.00
#
_symmetry.space_group_name_H-M   'P 1'
#
loop_
_entity.id
_entity.type
_entity.pdbx_description
1 polymer ?
#
loop_
_entity_poly.entity_id
_entity_poly.type
_entity_poly.pdbx_seq_one_letter_code
_entity_poly.pdbx_strand_id
1 'polypeptide(L)'
;MSIAEILELEKEVIRKEYELKIQELEQQIEDGSIGDIDWLKARLNIKSIDTLKNKLLYPFRNELEPNIIYYPSQKRVPWRVNKTKFNKWLTDNFGRIDWGK
;
A
#
# COMPACT_ATOMS: atom_id res chain seq x y z
N MET A 1 40.33 21.28 -8.61
CA MET A 1 39.23 20.48 -9.15
C MET A 1 39.48 20.31 -10.63
N SER A 2 39.68 19.06 -11.04
CA SER A 2 40.01 18.63 -12.39
C SER A 2 38.74 18.31 -13.17
N ILE A 3 38.85 18.32 -14.50
CA ILE A 3 37.74 17.94 -15.39
C ILE A 3 37.25 16.52 -15.09
N ALA A 4 38.15 15.61 -14.67
CA ALA A 4 37.80 14.26 -14.27
C ALA A 4 36.93 14.22 -12.99
N GLU A 5 37.30 14.99 -11.97
CA GLU A 5 36.53 15.11 -10.73
C GLU A 5 35.14 15.72 -10.98
N ILE A 6 35.03 16.69 -11.90
CA ILE A 6 33.74 17.28 -12.30
C ILE A 6 32.85 16.24 -12.98
N LEU A 7 33.39 15.46 -13.92
CA LEU A 7 32.65 14.41 -14.63
C LEU A 7 32.18 13.28 -13.72
N GLU A 8 32.94 12.94 -12.68
CA GLU A 8 32.52 11.94 -11.69
C GLU A 8 31.37 12.47 -10.83
N LEU A 9 31.45 13.72 -10.38
CA LEU A 9 30.38 14.36 -9.62
C LEU A 9 29.09 14.48 -10.44
N GLU A 10 29.16 14.85 -11.72
CA GLU A 10 27.99 14.89 -12.60
C GLU A 10 27.33 13.51 -12.74
N LYS A 11 28.12 12.44 -12.88
CA LYS A 11 27.58 11.07 -12.94
C LYS A 11 26.90 10.64 -11.65
N GLU A 12 27.45 11.03 -10.49
CA GLU A 12 26.83 10.74 -9.19
C GLU A 12 25.52 11.51 -8.98
N VAL A 13 25.47 12.78 -9.38
CA VAL A 13 24.25 13.59 -9.33
C VAL A 13 23.17 12.98 -10.22
N ILE A 14 23.51 12.67 -11.46
CA ILE A 14 22.58 12.03 -12.41
C ILE A 14 22.06 10.69 -11.86
N ARG A 15 22.94 9.87 -11.27
CA ARG A 15 22.53 8.59 -10.66
C ARG A 15 21.52 8.81 -9.54
N LYS A 16 21.77 9.76 -8.63
CA LYS A 16 20.84 10.09 -7.53
C LYS A 16 19.50 10.60 -8.05
N GLU A 17 19.50 11.42 -9.09
CA GLU A 17 18.26 11.90 -9.71
C GLU A 17 17.44 10.74 -10.31
N TYR A 18 18.09 9.78 -10.96
CA TYR A 18 17.41 8.58 -11.46
C TYR A 18 16.87 7.70 -10.33
N GLU A 19 17.62 7.51 -9.24
CA GLU A 19 17.13 6.74 -8.08
C GLU A 19 15.89 7.38 -7.46
N LEU A 20 15.90 8.71 -7.28
CA LEU A 20 14.73 9.45 -6.80
C LEU A 20 13.54 9.32 -7.74
N LYS A 21 13.78 9.38 -9.06
CA LYS A 21 12.70 9.25 -10.05
C LYS A 21 12.10 7.85 -10.08
N ILE A 22 12.91 6.82 -9.91
CA ILE A 22 12.45 5.44 -9.77
C ILE A 22 11.56 5.31 -8.53
N GLN A 23 12.00 5.83 -7.38
CA GLN A 23 11.19 5.81 -6.15
C GLN A 23 9.85 6.54 -6.29
N GLU A 24 9.84 7.70 -6.96
CA GLU A 24 8.60 8.44 -7.27
C GLU A 24 7.64 7.61 -8.14
N LEU A 25 8.16 6.96 -9.19
CA LEU A 25 7.35 6.14 -10.09
C LEU A 25 6.83 4.90 -9.39
N GLU A 26 7.64 4.26 -8.55
CA GLU A 26 7.22 3.14 -7.71
C GLU A 26 6.09 3.56 -6.76
N GLN A 27 6.20 4.71 -6.10
CA GLN A 27 5.12 5.26 -5.25
C GLN A 27 3.85 5.54 -6.05
N GLN A 28 3.96 6.11 -7.26
CA GLN A 28 2.80 6.38 -8.11
C GLN A 28 2.12 5.10 -8.60
N ILE A 29 2.88 4.04 -8.88
CA ILE A 29 2.36 2.71 -9.21
C ILE A 29 1.67 2.08 -7.99
N GLU A 30 2.24 2.23 -6.79
CA GLU A 30 1.62 1.78 -5.54
C GLU A 30 0.29 2.50 -5.25
N ASP A 31 0.22 3.80 -5.50
CA ASP A 31 -0.99 4.60 -5.27
C ASP A 31 -2.04 4.45 -6.39
N GLY A 32 -1.64 4.07 -7.61
CA GLY A 32 -2.53 3.90 -8.75
C GLY A 32 -3.50 2.72 -8.67
N SER A 33 -3.23 1.73 -7.80
CA SER A 33 -4.05 0.52 -7.68
C SER A 33 -4.99 0.61 -6.48
N ILE A 34 -6.01 1.46 -6.58
CA ILE A 34 -7.08 1.56 -5.58
C ILE A 34 -8.09 0.41 -5.82
N GLY A 35 -8.40 -0.34 -4.76
CA GLY A 35 -9.45 -1.35 -4.69
C GLY A 35 -10.61 -0.89 -3.84
N ASP A 36 -11.77 -1.49 -4.05
CA ASP A 36 -12.95 -1.31 -3.23
C ASP A 36 -13.11 -2.48 -2.23
N ILE A 37 -14.22 -2.50 -1.50
CA ILE A 37 -14.50 -3.56 -0.53
C ILE A 37 -14.74 -4.92 -1.22
N ASP A 38 -15.24 -4.92 -2.45
CA ASP A 38 -15.47 -6.13 -3.24
C ASP A 38 -14.15 -6.77 -3.67
N TRP A 39 -13.17 -5.95 -4.07
CA TRP A 39 -11.80 -6.40 -4.27
C TRP A 39 -11.21 -7.03 -3.00
N LEU A 40 -11.40 -6.41 -1.84
CA LEU A 40 -10.87 -6.94 -0.57
C LEU A 40 -11.47 -8.30 -0.21
N LYS A 41 -12.80 -8.43 -0.38
CA LYS A 41 -13.54 -9.69 -0.19
C LYS A 41 -13.03 -10.79 -1.12
N ALA A 42 -12.85 -10.47 -2.41
CA ALA A 42 -12.33 -11.41 -3.40
C ALA A 42 -10.88 -11.82 -3.07
N ARG A 43 -10.03 -10.86 -2.70
CA ARG A 43 -8.61 -11.10 -2.40
C ARG A 43 -8.41 -12.05 -1.22
N LEU A 44 -9.27 -11.95 -0.20
CA LEU A 44 -9.22 -12.75 1.02
C LEU A 44 -10.14 -13.97 0.99
N ASN A 45 -10.87 -14.19 -0.12
CA ASN A 45 -11.90 -15.23 -0.24
C ASN A 45 -12.97 -15.17 0.88
N ILE A 46 -13.33 -13.96 1.32
CA ILE A 46 -14.33 -13.72 2.36
C ILE A 46 -15.63 -13.23 1.72
N LYS A 47 -16.73 -13.95 1.94
CA LYS A 47 -18.04 -13.59 1.37
C LYS A 47 -18.77 -12.49 2.15
N SER A 48 -18.65 -12.50 3.48
CA SER A 48 -19.37 -11.55 4.35
C SER A 48 -18.50 -10.36 4.75
N ILE A 49 -19.04 -9.16 4.54
CA ILE A 49 -18.39 -7.92 4.97
C ILE A 49 -18.26 -7.84 6.49
N ASP A 50 -19.22 -8.39 7.25
CA ASP A 50 -19.17 -8.38 8.72
C ASP A 50 -18.03 -9.26 9.22
N THR A 51 -17.80 -10.41 8.58
CA THR A 51 -16.65 -11.26 8.89
C THR A 51 -15.33 -10.55 8.59
N LEU A 52 -15.23 -9.87 7.44
CA LEU A 52 -14.06 -9.08 7.06
C LEU A 52 -13.79 -7.94 8.06
N LYS A 53 -14.85 -7.26 8.50
CA LYS A 53 -14.78 -6.19 9.50
C LYS A 53 -14.27 -6.69 10.84
N ASN A 54 -14.85 -7.77 11.35
CA ASN A 54 -14.56 -8.29 12.68
C ASN A 54 -13.20 -8.99 12.76
N LYS A 55 -12.76 -9.65 11.69
CA LYS A 55 -11.49 -10.41 11.70
C LYS A 55 -10.28 -9.55 11.35
N LEU A 56 -10.44 -8.58 10.45
CA LEU A 56 -9.31 -7.89 9.84
C LEU A 56 -9.41 -6.37 9.92
N LEU A 57 -10.51 -5.77 9.45
CA LEU A 57 -10.55 -4.31 9.32
C LEU A 57 -10.53 -3.60 10.69
N TYR A 58 -11.41 -3.98 11.62
CA TYR A 58 -11.51 -3.30 12.91
C TYR A 58 -10.39 -3.66 13.89
N PRO A 59 -9.95 -4.94 14.02
CA PRO A 59 -8.84 -5.28 14.91
C PRO A 59 -7.52 -4.59 14.53
N PHE A 60 -7.27 -4.42 13.23
CA PHE A 60 -6.03 -3.83 12.72
C PHE A 60 -6.24 -2.41 12.18
N ARG A 61 -7.33 -1.73 12.58
CA ARG A 61 -7.70 -0.42 12.04
C ARG A 61 -6.57 0.60 12.15
N ASN A 62 -5.87 0.63 13.29
CA ASN A 62 -4.77 1.57 13.54
C ASN A 62 -3.55 1.34 12.63
N GLU A 63 -3.40 0.13 12.08
CA GLU A 63 -2.31 -0.22 11.15
C GLU A 63 -2.73 0.01 9.70
N LEU A 64 -4.02 -0.21 9.41
CA LEU A 64 -4.59 -0.10 8.06
C LEU A 64 -4.95 1.35 7.70
N GLU A 65 -5.46 2.14 8.64
CA GLU A 65 -5.74 3.57 8.46
C GLU A 65 -4.47 4.38 8.79
N PRO A 66 -4.15 5.49 8.09
CA PRO A 66 -4.85 6.07 6.93
C PRO A 66 -4.30 5.61 5.58
N ASN A 67 -3.12 4.98 5.53
CA ASN A 67 -2.36 4.84 4.29
C ASN A 67 -2.72 3.58 3.47
N ILE A 68 -3.42 2.61 4.05
CA ILE A 68 -3.76 1.32 3.40
C ILE A 68 -5.25 1.25 3.09
N ILE A 69 -6.10 1.53 4.07
CA ILE A 69 -7.56 1.49 3.94
C ILE A 69 -8.14 2.83 4.40
N TYR A 70 -8.94 3.42 3.53
CA TYR A 70 -9.75 4.58 3.82
C TYR A 70 -11.17 4.11 4.18
N TYR A 71 -11.49 4.26 5.46
CA TYR A 71 -12.79 3.91 6.01
C TYR A 71 -13.80 4.99 5.67
N PRO A 72 -14.97 4.64 5.10
CA PRO A 72 -15.99 5.63 4.80
C PRO A 72 -16.60 6.20 6.08
N SER A 73 -16.45 7.51 6.28
CA SER A 73 -16.99 8.23 7.45
C SER A 73 -18.48 8.56 7.32
N GLN A 74 -19.02 8.51 6.10
CA GLN A 74 -20.42 8.83 5.80
C GLN A 74 -21.06 7.74 4.95
N LYS A 75 -22.39 7.60 5.07
CA LYS A 75 -23.17 6.78 4.13
C LYS A 75 -22.95 7.32 2.71
N ARG A 76 -22.64 6.43 1.76
CA ARG A 76 -22.32 6.69 0.33
C ARG A 76 -20.86 7.01 -0.02
N VAL A 77 -19.95 7.09 0.95
CA VAL A 77 -18.52 7.09 0.63
C VAL A 77 -18.09 5.64 0.36
N PRO A 78 -17.46 5.33 -0.79
CA PRO A 78 -16.97 3.99 -1.06
C PRO A 78 -15.71 3.70 -0.22
N TRP A 79 -15.52 2.43 0.13
CA TRP A 79 -14.24 1.97 0.68
C TRP A 79 -13.15 2.15 -0.36
N ARG A 80 -11.97 2.60 0.07
CA ARG A 80 -10.79 2.65 -0.79
C ARG A 80 -9.66 1.92 -0.11
N VAL A 81 -9.02 1.03 -0.85
CA VAL A 81 -7.90 0.23 -0.38
C VAL A 81 -6.74 0.42 -1.33
N ASN A 82 -5.57 0.83 -0.83
CA ASN A 82 -4.35 0.74 -1.61
C ASN A 82 -3.96 -0.74 -1.70
N LYS A 83 -4.13 -1.35 -2.89
CA LYS A 83 -3.95 -2.79 -3.08
C LYS A 83 -2.52 -3.23 -2.80
N THR A 84 -1.53 -2.43 -3.16
CA THR A 84 -0.12 -2.79 -3.00
C THR A 84 0.28 -2.76 -1.54
N LYS A 85 0.00 -1.65 -0.84
CA LYS A 85 0.25 -1.51 0.60
C LYS A 85 -0.52 -2.56 1.39
N PHE A 86 -1.75 -2.89 0.97
CA PHE A 86 -2.54 -3.94 1.60
C PHE A 86 -1.92 -5.33 1.42
N ASN A 87 -1.51 -5.70 0.20
CA ASN A 87 -0.88 -6.99 -0.05
C ASN A 87 0.44 -7.16 0.70
N LYS A 88 1.23 -6.08 0.80
CA LYS A 88 2.46 -6.07 1.59
C LYS A 88 2.16 -6.29 3.08
N TRP A 89 1.28 -5.46 3.64
CA TRP A 89 0.85 -5.59 5.03
C TRP A 89 0.26 -6.97 5.33
N LEU A 90 -0.55 -7.52 4.42
CA LEU A 90 -1.13 -8.85 4.55
C LEU A 90 -0.05 -9.94 4.59
N THR A 91 1.00 -9.83 3.77
CA THR A 91 2.11 -10.79 3.74
C THR A 91 2.89 -10.75 5.06
N ASP A 92 3.19 -9.55 5.55
CA ASP A 92 3.97 -9.34 6.78
C ASP A 92 3.19 -9.76 8.04
N ASN A 93 1.85 -9.67 8.00
CA ASN A 93 0.98 -9.86 9.16
C ASN A 93 0.05 -11.08 9.03
N PHE A 94 0.25 -11.93 8.01
CA PHE A 94 -0.65 -13.04 7.71
C PHE A 94 -0.90 -13.96 8.93
N GLY A 95 0.17 -14.24 9.70
CA GLY A 95 0.12 -15.09 10.88
C GLY A 95 -0.51 -14.45 12.12
N ARG A 96 -0.70 -13.12 12.13
CA ARG A 96 -1.35 -12.38 13.23
C ARG A 96 -2.88 -12.40 13.10
N ILE A 97 -3.39 -12.71 11.91
CA ILE A 97 -4.82 -12.67 11.60
C ILE A 97 -5.44 -14.02 11.97
N ASP A 98 -6.50 -14.00 12.78
CA ASP A 98 -7.30 -15.19 13.04
C ASP A 98 -8.24 -15.46 11.86
N TRP A 99 -7.77 -16.29 10.92
CA TRP A 99 -8.53 -16.69 9.74
C TRP A 99 -9.77 -17.54 10.08
N GLY A 100 -9.86 -18.08 11.30
CA GLY A 100 -10.84 -19.09 11.68
C GLY A 100 -10.53 -20.44 11.04
N LYS A 101 -10.60 -21.51 11.82
CA LYS A 101 -10.59 -22.89 11.31
C LYS A 101 -11.93 -23.24 10.67
#